data_AF-A0A229TE94-F1
#
_entry.id   AF-A0A229TE94-F1
#
_cell.length_a   1.000
_cell.length_b   1.000
_cell.length_c   1.000
_cell.angle_alpha   90.00
_cell.angle_beta   90.00
_cell.angle_gamma   90.00
#
_symmetry.space_group_name_H-M   'P 1'
#
loop_
_entity.id
_entity.type
_entity.pdbx_description
1 polymer ?
#
loop_
_entity_poly.entity_id
_entity_poly.type
_entity_poly.pdbx_seq_one_letter_code
_entity_poly.pdbx_strand_id
1 'polypeptide(L)'
;MKFRRLLPLTALAAAAVVFSAGAVAPASAARTPIGYAGSPFAGAARHTTVPGGRTPAVAGPLVDATSRNWAGYAITSLATPSATFTHVHASWTQRPITCPASDAWAIFWVGFDGWTNGTVEQGGSSARCVNSTPVYQLWWEMFPTNAIQPVLTINAGDSVAADVTYNPATAQFTITVQDATQHTSFTTTQTCAANLVCSRSSADWIVEAVGRFGTSDFFPLANYGRALMGNTVATDDAGHGGSMTASSTWQRTKIQEQDATTTYATTGNASTNGQNFAVTWAHQ
;
A
#
# COMPACT_ATOMS: atom_id res chain seq x y z
N MET A 1 -5.75 73.82 -24.10
CA MET A 1 -4.76 72.73 -24.29
C MET A 1 -5.50 71.40 -24.47
N LYS A 2 -5.17 70.67 -25.56
CA LYS A 2 -5.48 69.26 -25.87
C LYS A 2 -6.96 68.83 -26.07
N PHE A 3 -7.36 68.79 -27.35
CA PHE A 3 -8.38 67.91 -27.90
C PHE A 3 -7.96 66.43 -27.82
N ARG A 4 -8.89 65.53 -27.48
CA ARG A 4 -8.93 64.10 -27.89
C ARG A 4 -10.41 63.70 -27.98
N ARG A 5 -11.06 63.83 -29.14
CA ARG A 5 -11.24 62.83 -30.21
C ARG A 5 -11.68 61.44 -29.72
N LEU A 6 -12.98 61.19 -29.87
CA LEU A 6 -13.61 59.86 -30.02
C LEU A 6 -13.10 59.18 -31.29
N LEU A 7 -12.89 57.86 -31.24
CA LEU A 7 -13.23 56.95 -32.34
C LEU A 7 -13.50 55.54 -31.79
N PRO A 8 -14.52 54.83 -32.33
CA PRO A 8 -14.93 53.49 -31.93
C PRO A 8 -14.12 52.43 -32.69
N LEU A 9 -13.89 51.26 -32.08
CA LEU A 9 -13.47 50.08 -32.83
C LEU A 9 -14.67 49.13 -33.01
N THR A 10 -15.28 49.29 -34.18
CA THR A 10 -15.77 48.26 -35.11
C THR A 10 -15.81 46.81 -34.62
N ALA A 11 -17.02 46.27 -34.55
CA ALA A 11 -17.30 44.86 -34.74
C ALA A 11 -17.08 44.47 -36.22
N LEU A 12 -16.40 43.35 -36.46
CA LEU A 12 -16.41 42.67 -37.77
C LEU A 12 -17.09 41.31 -37.60
N ALA A 13 -18.07 41.07 -38.46
CA ALA A 13 -18.83 39.84 -38.57
C ALA A 13 -18.10 38.79 -39.42
N ALA A 14 -18.30 37.53 -39.01
CA ALA A 14 -18.45 36.30 -39.78
C ALA A 14 -17.65 36.09 -41.08
N ALA A 15 -16.82 35.04 -41.06
CA ALA A 15 -16.64 34.15 -42.20
C ALA A 15 -16.75 32.70 -41.71
N ALA A 16 -17.86 32.05 -42.03
CA ALA A 16 -18.06 30.63 -41.85
C ALA A 16 -17.26 29.89 -42.93
N VAL A 17 -16.36 29.00 -42.52
CA VAL A 17 -15.71 28.04 -43.42
C VAL A 17 -16.25 26.66 -43.08
N VAL A 18 -17.12 26.18 -43.95
CA VAL A 18 -17.62 24.80 -43.96
C VAL A 18 -16.51 23.93 -44.56
N PHE A 19 -15.87 23.12 -43.73
CA PHE A 19 -15.12 21.95 -44.19
C PHE A 19 -15.90 20.69 -43.84
N SER A 20 -16.63 20.18 -44.83
CA SER A 20 -17.10 18.81 -44.87
C SER A 20 -15.92 17.88 -45.14
N ALA A 21 -15.44 17.17 -44.11
CA ALA A 21 -14.55 16.04 -44.26
C ALA A 21 -15.18 14.83 -43.57
N GLY A 22 -15.32 13.74 -44.32
CA GLY A 22 -16.17 12.60 -44.02
C GLY A 22 -15.86 11.89 -42.71
N ALA A 23 -16.93 11.36 -42.12
CA ALA A 23 -16.86 10.39 -41.05
C ALA A 23 -16.11 9.14 -41.53
N VAL A 24 -14.95 8.89 -40.94
CA VAL A 24 -14.30 7.57 -40.99
C VAL A 24 -14.40 7.00 -39.59
N ALA A 25 -15.29 6.03 -39.42
CA ALA A 25 -15.38 5.25 -38.19
C ALA A 25 -14.04 4.51 -37.99
N PRO A 26 -13.39 4.59 -36.81
CA PRO A 26 -12.33 3.66 -36.52
C PRO A 26 -12.95 2.28 -36.30
N ALA A 27 -12.58 1.32 -37.15
CA ALA A 27 -12.91 -0.08 -36.99
C ALA A 27 -12.45 -0.56 -35.61
N SER A 28 -13.37 -1.14 -34.84
CA SER A 28 -13.07 -1.84 -33.60
C SER A 28 -12.22 -3.08 -33.91
N ALA A 29 -10.91 -2.96 -33.73
CA ALA A 29 -10.04 -4.13 -33.65
C ALA A 29 -10.21 -4.76 -32.26
N ALA A 30 -10.97 -5.84 -32.18
CA ALA A 30 -10.96 -6.73 -31.03
C ALA A 30 -9.53 -7.24 -30.82
N ARG A 31 -8.85 -6.75 -29.78
CA ARG A 31 -7.58 -7.32 -29.33
C ARG A 31 -7.91 -8.52 -28.43
N THR A 32 -7.54 -9.69 -28.89
CA THR A 32 -7.42 -10.91 -28.10
C THR A 32 -6.60 -10.65 -26.84
N PRO A 33 -6.95 -11.24 -25.67
CA PRO A 33 -6.10 -11.14 -24.49
C PRO A 33 -4.78 -11.87 -24.78
N ILE A 34 -3.68 -11.13 -24.82
CA ILE A 34 -2.34 -11.70 -24.76
C ILE A 34 -2.18 -12.20 -23.33
N GLY A 35 -2.13 -13.52 -23.17
CA GLY A 35 -1.74 -14.15 -21.91
C GLY A 35 -0.34 -13.67 -21.54
N TYR A 36 -0.20 -13.07 -20.36
CA TYR A 36 1.10 -12.69 -19.82
C TYR A 36 1.84 -13.99 -19.47
N ALA A 37 2.75 -14.38 -20.36
CA ALA A 37 3.74 -15.41 -20.08
C ALA A 37 4.63 -14.93 -18.91
N GLY A 38 4.87 -15.84 -17.96
CA GLY A 38 5.55 -15.56 -16.70
C GLY A 38 6.89 -14.87 -16.83
N SER A 39 7.17 -13.99 -15.87
CA SER A 39 8.48 -13.35 -15.69
C SER A 39 9.60 -14.39 -15.51
N PRO A 40 10.76 -14.22 -16.18
CA PRO A 40 11.88 -15.14 -16.07
C PRO A 40 12.80 -14.73 -14.92
N PHE A 41 12.46 -15.10 -13.69
CA PHE A 41 13.43 -15.14 -12.59
C PHE A 41 13.23 -16.42 -11.77
N ALA A 42 13.67 -17.54 -12.35
CA ALA A 42 13.95 -18.76 -11.62
C ALA A 42 15.34 -18.66 -10.97
N GLY A 43 15.43 -17.89 -9.89
CA GLY A 43 16.49 -18.08 -8.91
C GLY A 43 16.19 -19.37 -8.14
N ALA A 44 17.01 -20.40 -8.29
CA ALA A 44 16.80 -21.70 -7.66
C ALA A 44 16.89 -21.58 -6.13
N ALA A 45 15.74 -21.33 -5.47
CA ALA A 45 15.58 -21.60 -4.05
C ALA A 45 15.69 -23.12 -3.86
N ARG A 46 16.80 -23.57 -3.28
CA ARG A 46 16.97 -24.96 -2.87
C ARG A 46 15.97 -25.23 -1.73
N HIS A 47 14.81 -25.76 -2.08
CA HIS A 47 13.89 -26.37 -1.14
C HIS A 47 14.56 -27.59 -0.51
N THR A 48 15.06 -27.45 0.71
CA THR A 48 15.28 -28.60 1.59
C THR A 48 13.91 -29.17 1.96
N THR A 49 13.48 -30.21 1.27
CA THR A 49 12.32 -31.02 1.67
C THR A 49 12.64 -31.72 2.97
N VAL A 50 12.15 -31.19 4.10
CA VAL A 50 12.03 -31.95 5.34
C VAL A 50 10.87 -32.94 5.18
N PRO A 51 11.07 -34.26 5.33
CA PRO A 51 9.99 -35.22 5.27
C PRO A 51 9.22 -35.19 6.60
N GLY A 52 8.16 -34.40 6.65
CA GLY A 52 7.16 -34.41 7.70
C GLY A 52 5.81 -34.14 7.06
N GLY A 53 4.85 -35.06 7.22
CA GLY A 53 3.53 -34.94 6.62
C GLY A 53 2.87 -33.62 7.02
N ARG A 54 2.73 -32.69 6.06
CA ARG A 54 1.91 -31.49 6.24
C ARG A 54 0.46 -31.93 6.25
N THR A 55 -0.11 -32.07 7.44
CA THR A 55 -1.54 -31.82 7.62
C THR A 55 -1.87 -30.48 6.95
N PRO A 56 -2.98 -30.34 6.20
CA PRO A 56 -3.38 -29.05 5.66
C PRO A 56 -3.39 -28.05 6.82
N ALA A 57 -2.56 -27.01 6.73
CA ALA A 57 -2.60 -25.96 7.73
C ALA A 57 -4.02 -25.40 7.74
N VAL A 58 -4.76 -25.64 8.84
CA VAL A 58 -6.05 -25.03 9.03
C VAL A 58 -5.77 -23.57 9.28
N ALA A 59 -6.15 -22.72 8.34
CA ALA A 59 -6.02 -21.28 8.49
C ALA A 59 -6.71 -20.86 9.80
N GLY A 60 -6.05 -20.04 10.63
CA GLY A 60 -6.65 -19.57 11.89
C GLY A 60 -7.92 -18.73 11.68
N PRO A 61 -8.58 -18.26 12.74
CA PRO A 61 -9.85 -17.53 12.61
C PRO A 61 -9.67 -16.25 11.79
N LEU A 62 -10.72 -15.89 11.04
CA LEU A 62 -10.85 -14.60 10.38
C LEU A 62 -11.87 -13.77 11.15
N VAL A 63 -11.47 -12.58 11.58
CA VAL A 63 -12.36 -11.59 12.21
C VAL A 63 -12.44 -10.35 11.32
N ASP A 64 -13.61 -9.71 11.31
CA ASP A 64 -13.80 -8.42 10.66
C ASP A 64 -13.63 -7.30 11.69
N ALA A 65 -12.96 -6.22 11.28
CA ALA A 65 -12.77 -5.04 12.09
C ALA A 65 -12.82 -3.78 11.23
N THR A 66 -12.90 -2.63 11.89
CA THR A 66 -12.96 -1.31 11.26
C THR A 66 -11.92 -0.40 11.88
N SER A 67 -11.28 0.43 11.06
CA SER A 67 -10.37 1.49 11.48
C SER A 67 -10.77 2.79 10.80
N ARG A 68 -10.50 3.94 11.43
CA ARG A 68 -10.78 5.26 10.81
C ARG A 68 -9.82 5.61 9.69
N ASN A 69 -8.68 4.92 9.58
CA ASN A 69 -7.65 5.22 8.61
C ASN A 69 -6.97 4.01 7.98
N TRP A 70 -7.19 2.79 8.46
CA TRP A 70 -6.56 1.59 7.88
C TRP A 70 -7.58 0.73 7.13
N ALA A 71 -7.19 0.25 5.95
CA ALA A 71 -7.80 -0.86 5.27
C ALA A 71 -6.73 -1.90 4.91
N GLY A 72 -6.97 -3.17 5.23
CA GLY A 72 -6.06 -4.25 4.87
C GLY A 72 -6.21 -5.46 5.78
N TYR A 73 -5.10 -6.16 6.01
CA TYR A 73 -5.05 -7.28 6.94
C TYR A 73 -4.00 -7.08 8.02
N ALA A 74 -4.35 -7.50 9.23
CA ALA A 74 -3.43 -7.70 10.34
C ALA A 74 -3.46 -9.17 10.75
N ILE A 75 -2.32 -9.75 11.10
CA ILE A 75 -2.27 -11.03 11.81
C ILE A 75 -1.70 -10.86 13.21
N THR A 76 -2.27 -11.58 14.18
CA THR A 76 -1.84 -11.62 15.58
C THR A 76 -1.72 -13.06 16.05
N SER A 77 -0.93 -13.32 17.09
CA SER A 77 -0.76 -14.66 17.64
C SER A 77 -1.82 -14.99 18.71
N LEU A 78 -2.47 -16.14 18.54
CA LEU A 78 -3.33 -16.78 19.54
C LEU A 78 -2.57 -17.81 20.41
N ALA A 79 -1.27 -17.99 20.18
CA ALA A 79 -0.47 -18.93 20.96
C ALA A 79 -0.34 -18.48 22.43
N THR A 80 -0.05 -19.43 23.32
CA THR A 80 0.27 -19.16 24.73
C THR A 80 1.60 -19.83 25.08
N PRO A 81 2.68 -19.07 25.34
CA PRO A 81 2.77 -17.61 25.24
C PRO A 81 2.57 -17.11 23.79
N SER A 82 2.20 -15.84 23.63
CA SER A 82 2.03 -15.23 22.30
C SER A 82 3.35 -15.23 21.54
N ALA A 83 3.30 -15.71 20.29
CA ALA A 83 4.42 -15.62 19.37
C ALA A 83 4.59 -14.17 18.88
N THR A 84 5.82 -13.79 18.55
CA THR A 84 6.14 -12.48 17.99
C THR A 84 6.60 -12.61 16.54
N PHE A 85 6.25 -11.63 15.71
CA PHE A 85 6.58 -11.66 14.28
C PHE A 85 8.04 -11.22 14.04
N THR A 86 8.72 -11.91 13.13
CA THR A 86 10.12 -11.66 12.78
C THR A 86 10.31 -11.28 11.32
N HIS A 87 9.27 -11.45 10.49
CA HIS A 87 9.27 -11.07 9.08
C HIS A 87 7.87 -10.71 8.62
N VAL A 88 7.76 -9.69 7.79
CA VAL A 88 6.56 -9.34 7.03
C VAL A 88 6.97 -8.75 5.68
N HIS A 89 6.25 -9.14 4.63
CA HIS A 89 6.54 -8.72 3.26
C HIS A 89 5.27 -8.61 2.43
N ALA A 90 5.24 -7.66 1.50
CA ALA A 90 4.34 -7.67 0.35
C ALA A 90 4.91 -6.90 -0.83
N SER A 91 4.26 -7.08 -1.98
CA SER A 91 4.53 -6.34 -3.22
C SER A 91 3.24 -5.88 -3.87
N TRP A 92 3.30 -4.74 -4.55
CA TRP A 92 2.17 -4.16 -5.26
C TRP A 92 2.67 -3.30 -6.42
N THR A 93 1.79 -3.00 -7.37
CA THR A 93 2.04 -1.95 -8.35
C THR A 93 1.59 -0.61 -7.78
N GLN A 94 2.43 0.41 -7.81
CA GLN A 94 2.03 1.78 -7.47
C GLN A 94 1.04 2.28 -8.53
N ARG A 95 -0.25 2.17 -8.24
CA ARG A 95 -1.30 2.66 -9.16
C ARG A 95 -1.29 4.19 -9.21
N PRO A 96 -1.66 4.79 -10.35
CA PRO A 96 -1.90 6.22 -10.40
C PRO A 96 -3.08 6.58 -9.49
N ILE A 97 -2.98 7.72 -8.80
CA ILE A 97 -4.07 8.29 -8.02
C ILE A 97 -4.76 9.44 -8.76
N THR A 98 -6.02 9.71 -8.43
CA THR A 98 -6.66 11.00 -8.68
C THR A 98 -6.70 11.81 -7.38
N CYS A 99 -6.74 13.14 -7.51
CA CYS A 99 -6.69 14.07 -6.39
C CYS A 99 -8.09 14.63 -6.07
N PRO A 100 -8.85 13.99 -5.17
CA PRO A 100 -10.19 14.45 -4.80
C PRO A 100 -10.17 15.72 -3.92
N ALA A 101 -9.01 16.03 -3.31
CA ALA A 101 -8.72 17.27 -2.60
C ALA A 101 -7.22 17.62 -2.71
N SER A 102 -6.87 18.86 -2.35
CA SER A 102 -5.46 19.22 -2.14
C SER A 102 -4.89 18.42 -0.99
N ASP A 103 -3.63 17.98 -1.11
CA ASP A 103 -2.93 17.16 -0.11
C ASP A 103 -3.61 15.83 0.21
N ALA A 104 -4.52 15.37 -0.65
CA ALA A 104 -5.05 14.01 -0.53
C ALA A 104 -3.88 13.01 -0.55
N TRP A 105 -3.87 12.08 0.39
CA TRP A 105 -2.71 11.25 0.67
C TRP A 105 -3.12 9.83 1.05
N ALA A 106 -2.62 8.87 0.29
CA ALA A 106 -2.69 7.45 0.62
C ALA A 106 -1.28 6.86 0.73
N ILE A 107 -1.07 5.97 1.68
CA ILE A 107 0.15 5.18 1.81
C ILE A 107 -0.17 3.69 1.77
N PHE A 108 0.78 2.89 1.28
CA PHE A 108 0.69 1.44 1.10
C PHE A 108 1.90 0.85 1.79
N TRP A 109 1.72 -0.03 2.76
CA TRP A 109 2.84 -0.44 3.59
C TRP A 109 2.69 -1.84 4.18
N VAL A 110 3.83 -2.35 4.63
CA VAL A 110 3.93 -3.51 5.49
C VAL A 110 4.76 -3.18 6.72
N GLY A 111 4.45 -3.82 7.83
CA GLY A 111 5.14 -3.53 9.08
C GLY A 111 4.71 -4.43 10.22
N PHE A 112 5.36 -4.22 11.35
CA PHE A 112 4.95 -4.79 12.61
C PHE A 112 4.19 -3.77 13.44
N ASP A 113 3.38 -4.28 14.36
CA ASP A 113 2.71 -3.51 15.41
C ASP A 113 1.66 -2.48 14.91
N GLY A 114 1.16 -1.64 15.81
CA GLY A 114 0.13 -0.63 15.52
C GLY A 114 -1.31 -1.17 15.57
N TRP A 115 -1.55 -2.43 15.19
CA TRP A 115 -2.90 -3.01 15.30
C TRP A 115 -3.32 -3.21 16.76
N THR A 116 -2.40 -3.66 17.61
CA THR A 116 -2.66 -3.98 19.03
C THR A 116 -1.91 -3.09 20.02
N ASN A 117 -1.08 -2.15 19.55
CA ASN A 117 -0.29 -1.27 20.39
C ASN A 117 0.05 0.06 19.69
N GLY A 118 0.92 0.89 20.28
CA GLY A 118 1.21 2.24 19.83
C GLY A 118 2.54 2.46 19.11
N THR A 119 3.27 1.41 18.73
CA THR A 119 4.48 1.51 17.89
C THR A 119 4.18 0.97 16.49
N VAL A 120 4.93 1.41 15.48
CA VAL A 120 4.85 0.81 14.13
C VAL A 120 6.23 0.82 13.50
N GLU A 121 6.70 -0.32 13.03
CA GLU A 121 7.98 -0.46 12.32
C GLU A 121 7.71 -0.88 10.88
N GLN A 122 7.80 0.07 9.95
CA GLN A 122 7.13 -0.07 8.65
C GLN A 122 7.87 0.55 7.47
N GLY A 123 7.57 0.03 6.29
CA GLY A 123 8.04 0.56 5.01
C GLY A 123 7.02 0.35 3.90
N GLY A 124 7.06 1.24 2.91
CA GLY A 124 6.12 1.17 1.81
C GLY A 124 6.28 2.26 0.76
N SER A 125 5.17 2.56 0.08
CA SER A 125 5.06 3.63 -0.90
C SER A 125 3.97 4.63 -0.53
N SER A 126 4.14 5.84 -1.02
CA SER A 126 3.29 7.00 -0.76
C SER A 126 2.75 7.50 -2.08
N ALA A 127 1.48 7.90 -2.08
CA ALA A 127 0.83 8.59 -3.20
C ALA A 127 0.12 9.83 -2.64
N ARG A 128 0.70 11.00 -2.92
CA ARG A 128 0.24 12.29 -2.36
C ARG A 128 -0.05 13.31 -3.45
N CYS A 129 -1.11 14.06 -3.27
CA CYS A 129 -1.48 15.17 -4.14
C CYS A 129 -0.82 16.47 -3.69
N VAL A 130 0.30 16.85 -4.32
CA VAL A 130 0.96 18.14 -4.07
C VAL A 130 0.46 19.13 -5.12
N ASN A 131 -0.26 20.18 -4.69
CA ASN A 131 -0.91 21.13 -5.61
C ASN A 131 -1.77 20.44 -6.69
N SER A 132 -2.58 19.46 -6.27
CA SER A 132 -3.40 18.60 -7.16
C SER A 132 -2.63 17.75 -8.16
N THR A 133 -1.30 17.66 -8.03
CA THR A 133 -0.44 16.81 -8.85
C THR A 133 0.00 15.60 -8.03
N PRO A 134 -0.24 14.36 -8.49
CA PRO A 134 0.24 13.16 -7.82
C PRO A 134 1.77 13.10 -7.77
N VAL A 135 2.30 12.81 -6.59
CA VAL A 135 3.71 12.53 -6.31
C VAL A 135 3.79 11.17 -5.62
N TYR A 136 4.75 10.34 -6.04
CA TYR A 136 4.94 9.00 -5.51
C TYR A 136 6.35 8.80 -4.98
N GLN A 137 6.46 8.20 -3.80
CA GLN A 137 7.76 7.98 -3.14
C GLN A 137 7.75 6.67 -2.36
N LEU A 138 8.89 5.98 -2.29
CA LEU A 138 9.14 4.99 -1.26
C LEU A 138 9.51 5.68 0.05
N TRP A 139 9.17 5.04 1.17
CA TRP A 139 9.39 5.59 2.50
C TRP A 139 9.56 4.50 3.56
N TRP A 140 10.09 4.89 4.73
CA TRP A 140 10.13 4.05 5.94
C TRP A 140 9.77 4.87 7.18
N GLU A 141 9.39 4.19 8.26
CA GLU A 141 9.05 4.83 9.54
C GLU A 141 9.24 3.86 10.73
N MET A 142 9.56 4.44 11.88
CA MET A 142 9.57 3.85 13.23
C MET A 142 8.68 4.73 14.11
N PHE A 143 7.35 4.57 14.02
CA PHE A 143 6.40 5.38 14.77
C PHE A 143 6.44 5.05 16.26
N PRO A 144 6.36 6.04 17.18
CA PRO A 144 6.22 7.50 16.96
C PRO A 144 7.55 8.27 16.92
N THR A 145 8.69 7.60 16.80
CA THR A 145 10.02 8.23 16.96
C THR A 145 10.40 9.13 15.78
N ASN A 146 9.86 8.84 14.60
CA ASN A 146 9.91 9.70 13.42
C ASN A 146 8.56 9.67 12.70
N ALA A 147 8.37 10.66 11.82
CA ALA A 147 7.31 10.62 10.81
C ALA A 147 7.78 9.81 9.59
N ILE A 148 6.87 9.52 8.66
CA ILE A 148 7.16 8.99 7.31
C ILE A 148 8.39 9.69 6.70
N GLN A 149 9.44 8.91 6.39
CA GLN A 149 10.68 9.39 5.78
C GLN A 149 10.73 9.00 4.29
N PRO A 150 10.51 9.93 3.35
CA PRO A 150 10.66 9.64 1.93
C PRO A 150 12.12 9.39 1.55
N VAL A 151 12.39 8.38 0.74
CA VAL A 151 13.76 7.96 0.40
C VAL A 151 14.04 7.86 -1.10
N LEU A 152 13.06 7.47 -1.91
CA LEU A 152 13.22 7.31 -3.35
C LEU A 152 11.95 7.79 -4.06
N THR A 153 12.10 8.48 -5.18
CA THR A 153 10.97 8.82 -6.06
C THR A 153 10.64 7.64 -6.94
N ILE A 154 9.35 7.35 -7.09
CA ILE A 154 8.83 6.33 -7.99
C ILE A 154 7.77 6.93 -8.91
N ASN A 155 7.33 6.15 -9.89
CA ASN A 155 6.31 6.53 -10.85
C ASN A 155 5.05 5.68 -10.69
N ALA A 156 3.94 6.20 -11.21
CA ALA A 156 2.76 5.37 -11.41
C ALA A 156 3.08 4.24 -12.40
N GLY A 157 2.73 3.01 -12.03
CA GLY A 157 3.02 1.79 -12.78
C GLY A 157 4.23 1.01 -12.26
N ASP A 158 5.02 1.58 -11.34
CA ASP A 158 6.20 0.90 -10.80
C ASP A 158 5.84 -0.28 -9.88
N SER A 159 6.69 -1.31 -9.90
CA SER A 159 6.52 -2.52 -9.10
C SER A 159 7.26 -2.36 -7.77
N VAL A 160 6.50 -2.09 -6.71
CA VAL A 160 7.00 -1.87 -5.36
C VAL A 160 7.01 -3.18 -4.58
N ALA A 161 8.03 -3.38 -3.76
CA ALA A 161 8.01 -4.34 -2.67
C ALA A 161 8.56 -3.72 -1.39
N ALA A 162 8.00 -4.15 -0.25
CA ALA A 162 8.46 -3.78 1.07
C ALA A 162 8.67 -5.05 1.91
N ASP A 163 9.74 -5.04 2.70
CA ASP A 163 10.19 -6.15 3.53
C ASP A 163 10.66 -5.60 4.87
N VAL A 164 10.08 -6.09 5.96
CA VAL A 164 10.49 -5.74 7.32
C VAL A 164 10.85 -7.02 8.07
N THR A 165 12.07 -7.06 8.59
CA THR A 165 12.57 -8.19 9.40
C THR A 165 13.03 -7.72 10.77
N TYR A 166 13.02 -8.63 11.73
CA TYR A 166 13.58 -8.43 13.06
C TYR A 166 14.60 -9.52 13.39
N ASN A 167 15.79 -9.10 13.81
CA ASN A 167 16.84 -10.00 14.26
C ASN A 167 16.89 -10.04 15.80
N PRO A 168 16.48 -11.14 16.45
CA PRO A 168 16.48 -11.24 17.90
C PRO A 168 17.88 -11.28 18.53
N ALA A 169 18.92 -11.66 17.77
CA ALA A 169 20.29 -11.69 18.28
C ALA A 169 20.90 -10.28 18.43
N THR A 170 20.47 -9.32 17.60
CA THR A 170 20.95 -7.93 17.63
C THR A 170 19.90 -6.93 18.10
N ALA A 171 18.65 -7.38 18.31
CA ALA A 171 17.49 -6.55 18.61
C ALA A 171 17.25 -5.42 17.58
N GLN A 172 17.44 -5.73 16.29
CA GLN A 172 17.35 -4.76 15.21
C GLN A 172 16.25 -5.11 14.22
N PHE A 173 15.56 -4.07 13.76
CA PHE A 173 14.68 -4.09 12.61
C PHE A 173 15.48 -3.77 11.35
N THR A 174 15.23 -4.46 10.25
CA THR A 174 15.70 -4.09 8.92
C THR A 174 14.48 -3.84 8.04
N ILE A 175 14.35 -2.59 7.58
CA ILE A 175 13.25 -2.15 6.71
C ILE A 175 13.85 -1.91 5.33
N THR A 176 13.34 -2.65 4.34
CA THR A 176 13.71 -2.51 2.94
C THR A 176 12.50 -2.14 2.11
N VAL A 177 12.65 -1.12 1.28
CA VAL A 177 11.67 -0.74 0.25
C VAL A 177 12.37 -0.67 -1.08
N GLN A 178 11.74 -1.22 -2.11
CA GLN A 178 12.34 -1.32 -3.43
C GLN A 178 11.34 -1.09 -4.54
N ASP A 179 11.86 -0.60 -5.65
CA ASP A 179 11.19 -0.49 -6.93
C ASP A 179 11.92 -1.36 -7.93
N ALA A 180 11.27 -2.47 -8.30
CA ALA A 180 11.81 -3.44 -9.24
C ALA A 180 11.78 -2.93 -10.70
N THR A 181 10.90 -1.98 -11.03
CA THR A 181 10.83 -1.38 -12.37
C THR A 181 12.02 -0.46 -12.60
N GLN A 182 12.37 0.35 -11.59
CA GLN A 182 13.51 1.27 -11.68
C GLN A 182 14.83 0.66 -11.20
N HIS A 183 14.84 -0.58 -10.71
CA HIS A 183 15.99 -1.25 -10.11
C HIS A 183 16.64 -0.45 -8.97
N THR A 184 15.82 0.20 -8.15
CA THR A 184 16.28 0.97 -6.98
C THR A 184 15.76 0.36 -5.69
N SER A 185 16.54 0.48 -4.63
CA SER A 185 16.18 -0.01 -3.30
C SER A 185 16.78 0.87 -2.23
N PHE A 186 16.10 0.98 -1.10
CA PHE A 186 16.59 1.58 0.12
C PHE A 186 16.42 0.59 1.27
N THR A 187 17.45 0.46 2.10
CA THR A 187 17.43 -0.37 3.31
C THR A 187 17.96 0.44 4.47
N THR A 188 17.29 0.34 5.61
CA THR A 188 17.77 0.91 6.87
C THR A 188 17.65 -0.11 8.00
N THR A 189 18.53 0.03 8.98
CA THR A 189 18.52 -0.78 10.20
C THR A 189 18.23 0.11 11.38
N GLN A 190 17.24 -0.26 12.18
CA GLN A 190 16.75 0.53 13.31
C GLN A 190 16.65 -0.34 14.56
N THR A 191 16.67 0.31 15.71
CA THR A 191 16.40 -0.32 17.01
C THR A 191 15.15 0.32 17.60
N CYS A 192 14.38 -0.45 18.38
CA CYS A 192 13.31 0.13 19.18
C CYS A 192 13.90 1.21 20.13
N ALA A 193 13.25 2.37 20.23
CA ALA A 193 13.70 3.40 21.17
C ALA A 193 13.58 2.91 22.62
N ALA A 194 14.56 3.26 23.46
CA ALA A 194 14.68 2.74 24.82
C ALA A 194 13.47 3.02 25.74
N ASN A 195 12.66 4.03 25.41
CA ASN A 195 11.46 4.42 26.15
C ASN A 195 10.16 3.82 25.58
N LEU A 196 10.24 2.92 24.59
CA LEU A 196 9.12 2.29 23.90
C LEU A 196 9.23 0.76 23.96
N VAL A 197 8.12 0.09 23.62
CA VAL A 197 8.07 -1.38 23.51
C VAL A 197 7.54 -1.74 22.12
N CYS A 198 8.45 -2.12 21.24
CA CYS A 198 8.15 -2.65 19.91
C CYS A 198 7.94 -4.16 20.06
N SER A 199 6.68 -4.55 20.25
CA SER A 199 6.30 -5.89 20.69
C SER A 199 6.34 -6.93 19.57
N ARG A 200 6.27 -6.48 18.31
CA ARG A 200 6.09 -7.32 17.12
C ARG A 200 4.89 -8.26 17.28
N SER A 201 3.83 -7.72 17.87
CA SER A 201 2.60 -8.41 18.25
C SER A 201 1.64 -8.60 17.07
N SER A 202 1.80 -7.81 16.01
CA SER A 202 1.14 -7.98 14.73
C SER A 202 2.11 -7.94 13.56
N ALA A 203 1.69 -8.52 12.43
CA ALA A 203 2.26 -8.28 11.12
C ALA A 203 1.14 -7.82 10.18
N ASP A 204 1.37 -6.70 9.50
CA ASP A 204 0.32 -5.88 8.93
C ASP A 204 0.59 -5.56 7.44
N TRP A 205 -0.47 -5.57 6.63
CA TRP A 205 -0.47 -5.21 5.21
C TRP A 205 -1.60 -4.22 4.96
N ILE A 206 -1.26 -2.93 4.85
CA ILE A 206 -2.24 -1.86 5.02
C ILE A 206 -2.17 -0.85 3.86
N VAL A 207 -3.34 -0.32 3.51
CA VAL A 207 -3.51 0.93 2.79
C VAL A 207 -4.15 1.91 3.76
N GLU A 208 -3.60 3.12 3.82
CA GLU A 208 -3.94 4.06 4.90
C GLU A 208 -4.13 5.50 4.44
N ALA A 209 -5.13 6.17 5.02
CA ALA A 209 -5.21 7.63 5.10
C ALA A 209 -4.25 8.16 6.17
N VAL A 210 -3.30 9.01 5.78
CA VAL A 210 -2.24 9.46 6.68
C VAL A 210 -2.80 10.33 7.81
N GLY A 211 -2.45 10.01 9.05
CA GLY A 211 -2.75 10.84 10.22
C GLY A 211 -1.98 12.17 10.21
N ARG A 212 -2.63 13.24 10.67
CA ARG A 212 -1.96 14.52 10.92
C ARG A 212 -1.29 14.46 12.29
N PHE A 213 0.04 14.45 12.27
CA PHE A 213 0.85 14.34 13.49
C PHE A 213 0.39 15.33 14.58
N GLY A 214 0.21 14.82 15.80
CA GLY A 214 -0.24 15.60 16.95
C GLY A 214 -1.74 15.93 16.99
N THR A 215 -2.55 15.36 16.10
CA THR A 215 -4.00 15.58 16.04
C THR A 215 -4.76 14.26 15.92
N SER A 216 -6.10 14.32 16.00
CA SER A 216 -7.00 13.18 15.71
C SER A 216 -7.51 13.16 14.26
N ASP A 217 -6.98 14.03 13.40
CA ASP A 217 -7.46 14.23 12.04
C ASP A 217 -6.57 13.52 11.01
N PHE A 218 -7.14 13.23 9.85
CA PHE A 218 -6.45 12.60 8.72
C PHE A 218 -6.30 13.58 7.55
N PHE A 219 -5.35 13.31 6.66
CA PHE A 219 -5.38 13.87 5.32
C PHE A 219 -6.53 13.24 4.52
N PRO A 220 -7.17 13.96 3.57
CA PRO A 220 -8.18 13.34 2.70
C PRO A 220 -7.60 12.11 2.01
N LEU A 221 -8.36 11.02 1.90
CA LEU A 221 -7.82 9.81 1.29
C LEU A 221 -7.68 9.99 -0.23
N ALA A 222 -6.44 9.87 -0.74
CA ALA A 222 -6.20 9.92 -2.17
C ALA A 222 -6.93 8.78 -2.90
N ASN A 223 -7.53 9.07 -4.05
CA ASN A 223 -8.26 8.05 -4.80
C ASN A 223 -7.29 7.20 -5.64
N TYR A 224 -6.90 6.06 -5.09
CA TYR A 224 -6.06 5.05 -5.76
C TYR A 224 -6.87 4.03 -6.58
N GLY A 225 -8.19 4.18 -6.64
CA GLY A 225 -9.12 3.24 -7.26
C GLY A 225 -9.09 1.89 -6.56
N ARG A 226 -8.13 1.04 -6.92
CA ARG A 226 -7.97 -0.30 -6.35
C ARG A 226 -6.50 -0.68 -6.24
N ALA A 227 -6.06 -0.91 -5.02
CA ALA A 227 -4.74 -1.42 -4.69
C ALA A 227 -4.76 -2.96 -4.65
N LEU A 228 -3.77 -3.59 -5.28
CA LEU A 228 -3.60 -5.04 -5.27
C LEU A 228 -2.36 -5.37 -4.45
N MET A 229 -2.58 -5.87 -3.23
CA MET A 229 -1.53 -6.35 -2.34
C MET A 229 -1.30 -7.82 -2.65
N GLY A 230 -0.07 -8.18 -2.99
CA GLY A 230 0.31 -9.54 -3.36
C GLY A 230 1.59 -9.99 -2.69
N ASN A 231 1.87 -11.30 -2.76
CA ASN A 231 3.01 -11.93 -2.09
C ASN A 231 3.06 -11.60 -0.59
N THR A 232 1.89 -11.51 0.04
CA THR A 232 1.75 -11.15 1.46
C THR A 232 2.15 -12.33 2.32
N VAL A 233 3.31 -12.23 2.99
CA VAL A 233 3.86 -13.31 3.82
C VAL A 233 4.45 -12.77 5.12
N ALA A 234 4.42 -13.59 6.15
CA ALA A 234 4.97 -13.29 7.46
C ALA A 234 5.66 -14.53 8.05
N THR A 235 6.52 -14.30 9.05
CA THR A 235 7.13 -15.35 9.87
C THR A 235 7.06 -14.96 11.34
N ASP A 236 6.77 -15.91 12.23
CA ASP A 236 6.81 -15.72 13.68
C ASP A 236 8.00 -16.46 14.34
N ASP A 237 8.29 -16.14 15.59
CA ASP A 237 9.36 -16.76 16.39
C ASP A 237 9.06 -18.21 16.83
N ALA A 238 7.83 -18.69 16.61
CA ALA A 238 7.46 -20.09 16.76
C ALA A 238 7.78 -20.93 15.50
N GLY A 239 8.32 -20.30 14.45
CA GLY A 239 8.75 -20.95 13.22
C GLY A 239 7.63 -21.16 12.20
N HIS A 240 6.44 -20.56 12.41
CA HIS A 240 5.42 -20.50 11.38
C HIS A 240 5.84 -19.46 10.34
N GLY A 241 5.74 -19.81 9.05
CA GLY A 241 6.09 -18.90 7.97
C GLY A 241 5.26 -19.17 6.72
N GLY A 242 4.85 -18.10 6.04
CA GLY A 242 4.07 -18.15 4.80
C GLY A 242 3.00 -17.07 4.74
N SER A 243 1.94 -17.31 3.96
CA SER A 243 0.82 -16.39 3.86
C SER A 243 0.04 -16.28 5.16
N MET A 244 -0.86 -15.29 5.28
CA MET A 244 -1.71 -15.11 6.48
C MET A 244 -2.55 -16.34 6.86
N THR A 245 -2.68 -17.34 5.97
CA THR A 245 -3.39 -18.60 6.22
C THR A 245 -2.46 -19.75 6.62
N ALA A 246 -1.15 -19.50 6.78
CA ALA A 246 -0.14 -20.53 6.99
C ALA A 246 -0.19 -21.18 8.39
N SER A 247 -0.81 -20.53 9.38
CA SER A 247 -0.95 -21.07 10.73
C SER A 247 -2.39 -20.99 11.25
N SER A 248 -2.76 -22.01 12.03
CA SER A 248 -4.00 -22.04 12.81
C SER A 248 -3.95 -21.15 14.04
N THR A 249 -2.74 -20.81 14.51
CA THR A 249 -2.51 -19.95 15.67
C THR A 249 -2.47 -18.47 15.31
N TRP A 250 -2.60 -18.11 14.03
CA TRP A 250 -2.71 -16.71 13.60
C TRP A 250 -4.18 -16.31 13.49
N GLN A 251 -4.61 -15.34 14.31
CA GLN A 251 -5.86 -14.64 14.05
C GLN A 251 -5.63 -13.67 12.90
N ARG A 252 -6.39 -13.82 11.82
CA ARG A 252 -6.47 -12.85 10.72
C ARG A 252 -7.54 -11.84 11.02
N THR A 253 -7.21 -10.56 10.87
CA THR A 253 -8.18 -9.47 10.98
C THR A 253 -8.30 -8.77 9.63
N LYS A 254 -9.49 -8.78 9.04
CA LYS A 254 -9.81 -8.00 7.84
C LYS A 254 -10.31 -6.63 8.27
N ILE A 255 -9.58 -5.58 7.92
CA ILE A 255 -9.82 -4.22 8.38
C ILE A 255 -10.47 -3.41 7.25
N GLN A 256 -11.62 -2.80 7.52
CA GLN A 256 -12.24 -1.81 6.64
C GLN A 256 -11.90 -0.40 7.12
N GLU A 257 -11.61 0.52 6.20
CA GLU A 257 -11.41 1.92 6.54
C GLU A 257 -12.76 2.64 6.54
N GLN A 258 -13.28 2.88 7.73
CA GLN A 258 -14.59 3.48 7.93
C GLN A 258 -14.70 4.17 9.28
N ASP A 259 -15.58 5.16 9.35
CA ASP A 259 -16.10 5.67 10.60
C ASP A 259 -17.59 5.31 10.78
N ALA A 260 -18.29 6.02 11.67
CA ALA A 260 -19.69 5.74 11.97
C ALA A 260 -20.64 5.99 10.78
N THR A 261 -20.25 6.81 9.81
CA THR A 261 -21.13 7.26 8.72
C THR A 261 -20.56 7.00 7.33
N THR A 262 -19.24 6.86 7.21
CA THR A 262 -18.54 6.84 5.92
C THR A 262 -17.62 5.65 5.83
N THR A 263 -17.68 4.96 4.70
CA THR A 263 -16.66 3.98 4.29
C THR A 263 -15.71 4.67 3.31
N TYR A 264 -14.45 4.81 3.71
CA TYR A 264 -13.39 5.44 2.91
C TYR A 264 -12.72 4.43 1.98
N ALA A 265 -12.51 3.21 2.47
CA ALA A 265 -11.99 2.11 1.68
C ALA A 265 -12.47 0.74 2.17
N THR A 266 -12.61 -0.19 1.22
CA THR A 266 -13.03 -1.56 1.51
C THR A 266 -11.95 -2.57 1.21
N THR A 267 -11.69 -3.47 2.16
CA THR A 267 -10.78 -4.62 2.00
C THR A 267 -11.55 -5.84 1.55
N GLY A 268 -11.15 -6.39 0.40
CA GLY A 268 -11.68 -7.63 -0.15
C GLY A 268 -11.19 -8.88 0.57
N ASN A 269 -11.83 -10.01 0.27
CA ASN A 269 -11.37 -11.30 0.76
C ASN A 269 -9.97 -11.62 0.20
N ALA A 270 -9.13 -12.22 1.04
CA ALA A 270 -7.87 -12.78 0.58
C ALA A 270 -8.12 -13.95 -0.40
N SER A 271 -7.18 -14.16 -1.32
CA SER A 271 -7.18 -15.32 -2.21
C SER A 271 -7.13 -16.62 -1.41
N THR A 272 -7.52 -17.74 -2.01
CA THR A 272 -7.56 -19.06 -1.33
C THR A 272 -6.24 -19.47 -0.69
N ASN A 273 -5.11 -19.04 -1.28
CA ASN A 273 -3.77 -19.27 -0.73
C ASN A 273 -3.31 -18.21 0.30
N GLY A 274 -4.15 -17.22 0.62
CA GLY A 274 -3.87 -16.15 1.59
C GLY A 274 -2.83 -15.12 1.17
N GLN A 275 -2.33 -15.16 -0.07
CA GLN A 275 -1.19 -14.31 -0.49
C GLN A 275 -1.58 -12.99 -1.16
N ASN A 276 -2.86 -12.81 -1.51
CA ASN A 276 -3.30 -11.65 -2.26
C ASN A 276 -4.63 -11.15 -1.74
N PHE A 277 -4.80 -9.84 -1.69
CA PHE A 277 -6.08 -9.20 -1.47
C PHE A 277 -6.12 -7.86 -2.20
N ALA A 278 -7.27 -7.21 -2.16
CA ALA A 278 -7.41 -5.88 -2.73
C ALA A 278 -8.03 -4.93 -1.72
N VAL A 279 -7.57 -3.68 -1.76
CA VAL A 279 -8.23 -2.56 -1.10
C VAL A 279 -8.80 -1.66 -2.18
N THR A 280 -10.08 -1.33 -2.07
CA THR A 280 -10.80 -0.48 -3.03
C THR A 280 -11.17 0.83 -2.35
N TRP A 281 -10.76 1.94 -2.94
CA TRP A 281 -11.15 3.29 -2.50
C TRP A 281 -12.65 3.48 -2.71
N ALA A 282 -13.32 4.14 -1.77
CA ALA A 282 -14.75 4.44 -1.81
C ALA A 282 -15.06 5.93 -1.61
N HIS A 283 -14.35 6.59 -0.68
CA HIS A 283 -14.56 7.99 -0.34
C HIS A 283 -13.24 8.63 0.14
N GLN A 284 -13.20 9.97 0.22
CA GLN A 284 -12.07 10.73 0.78
C GLN A 284 -12.31 11.25 2.19
#